data_AF-A0AAN0MHI6-F1
#
_entry.id   AF-A0AAN0MHI6-F1
#
_cell.length_a   1.000
_cell.length_b   1.000
_cell.length_c   1.000
_cell.angle_alpha   90.00
_cell.angle_beta   90.00
_cell.angle_gamma   90.00
#
_symmetry.space_group_name_H-M   'P 1'
#
loop_
_entity.id
_entity.type
_entity.pdbx_description
1 polymer ?
#
loop_
_entity_poly.entity_id
_entity_poly.type
_entity_poly.pdbx_seq_one_letter_code
_entity_poly.pdbx_strand_id
1 'polypeptide(L)'
;MISEDPRAGCRLTAPNHRGAEIRLREIRSHEGSQARAWEELTYQLRPPAGVHHVETRKTRAPDAGVEWYEVYDDGPGEGFQAKFHATLEDALGGMRESLKAVCTKRPKLTKLTFVLPYDFTDSGTANNKTGQDRWDDAVARWRTDFPAASQIEFKTIRAGDITARLTMKEHAGRREYWFGGVDITDGWLRQRFVESAKVVGQRYTPEADSPSSINATIDAVSCGPTFLTELQSLITRATTACRQDSGIRGAGQASATPL
;
A
#
# COMPACT_ATOMS: atom_id res chain seq x y z
N MET A 1 53.62 -11.21 -16.59
CA MET A 1 52.48 -12.13 -16.36
C MET A 1 51.57 -11.43 -15.36
N ILE A 2 50.51 -10.80 -15.86
CA ILE A 2 49.25 -10.38 -15.22
C ILE A 2 48.56 -9.62 -16.37
N SER A 3 47.56 -10.29 -16.95
CA SER A 3 46.67 -9.77 -17.98
C SER A 3 45.33 -9.63 -17.29
N GLU A 4 44.81 -8.40 -17.18
CA GLU A 4 43.41 -8.19 -16.80
C GLU A 4 42.69 -7.46 -17.93
N ASP A 5 41.64 -8.13 -18.41
CA ASP A 5 40.76 -7.79 -19.52
C ASP A 5 39.66 -6.82 -19.04
N PRO A 6 39.51 -5.62 -19.64
CA PRO A 6 38.51 -4.65 -19.23
C PRO A 6 37.21 -4.84 -20.01
N ARG A 7 36.52 -5.97 -19.82
CA ARG A 7 35.15 -6.18 -20.32
C ARG A 7 34.27 -6.96 -19.35
N ALA A 8 34.18 -6.50 -18.11
CA ALA A 8 33.04 -6.81 -17.26
C ALA A 8 31.84 -5.95 -17.71
N GLY A 9 31.18 -6.39 -18.79
CA GLY A 9 29.95 -5.78 -19.27
C GLY A 9 28.88 -5.81 -18.18
N CYS A 10 28.50 -4.63 -17.68
CA CYS A 10 27.26 -4.45 -16.96
C CYS A 10 26.11 -4.83 -17.91
N ARG A 11 25.63 -6.07 -17.80
CA ARG A 11 24.35 -6.46 -18.40
C ARG A 11 23.26 -5.75 -17.63
N LEU A 12 22.93 -4.55 -18.06
CA LEU A 12 21.60 -3.99 -17.86
C LEU A 12 20.62 -4.97 -18.52
N THR A 13 20.04 -5.84 -17.71
CA THR A 13 18.86 -6.59 -18.13
C THR A 13 17.78 -5.56 -18.39
N ALA A 14 17.42 -5.37 -19.66
CA ALA A 14 16.25 -4.60 -20.04
C ALA A 14 15.05 -5.06 -19.20
N PRO A 15 14.18 -4.15 -18.72
CA PRO A 15 12.97 -4.56 -18.05
C PRO A 15 12.21 -5.48 -19.00
N ASN A 16 12.03 -6.72 -18.54
CA ASN A 16 11.37 -7.76 -19.29
C ASN A 16 9.91 -7.34 -19.45
N HIS A 17 9.55 -6.69 -20.57
CA HIS A 17 8.16 -6.39 -20.93
C HIS A 17 7.34 -7.66 -21.29
N ARG A 18 7.78 -8.84 -20.84
CA ARG A 18 6.93 -10.03 -20.80
C ARG A 18 5.98 -9.86 -19.62
N GLY A 19 4.67 -9.78 -19.92
CA GLY A 19 3.60 -9.46 -18.99
C GLY A 19 3.90 -9.89 -17.56
N ALA A 20 4.28 -8.91 -16.74
CA ALA A 20 4.64 -9.15 -15.36
C ALA A 20 3.45 -9.83 -14.67
N GLU A 21 3.73 -10.95 -14.00
CA GLU A 21 2.75 -11.64 -13.17
C GLU A 21 2.16 -10.65 -12.16
N ILE A 22 0.83 -10.53 -12.13
CA ILE A 22 0.15 -9.59 -11.24
C ILE A 22 0.17 -10.17 -9.82
N ARG A 23 1.10 -9.68 -9.00
CA ARG A 23 1.16 -10.02 -7.57
C ARG A 23 0.24 -9.08 -6.80
N LEU A 24 -1.01 -9.49 -6.56
CA LEU A 24 -2.04 -8.66 -5.90
C LEU A 24 -1.61 -8.10 -4.53
N ARG A 25 -0.74 -8.82 -3.80
CA ARG A 25 -0.17 -8.38 -2.51
C ARG A 25 0.85 -7.25 -2.63
N GLU A 26 1.39 -7.04 -3.82
CA GLU A 26 2.37 -5.99 -4.13
C GLU A 26 1.73 -4.77 -4.75
N ILE A 27 0.41 -4.61 -4.59
CA ILE A 27 -0.29 -3.39 -4.97
C ILE A 27 0.43 -2.18 -4.34
N ARG A 28 0.67 -1.12 -5.11
CA ARG A 28 1.21 0.14 -4.59
C ARG A 28 0.36 0.64 -3.41
N SER A 29 0.97 1.39 -2.50
CA SER A 29 0.20 2.12 -1.49
C SER A 29 -0.61 3.27 -2.12
N HIS A 30 -1.77 3.55 -1.53
CA HIS A 30 -2.64 4.68 -1.87
C HIS A 30 -3.19 5.27 -0.57
N GLU A 31 -3.26 6.59 -0.45
CA GLU A 31 -3.66 7.26 0.81
C GLU A 31 -2.96 6.69 2.06
N GLY A 32 -1.68 6.35 1.94
CA GLY A 32 -0.85 5.88 3.05
C GLY A 32 -0.89 4.37 3.35
N SER A 33 -1.66 3.53 2.63
CA SER A 33 -1.58 2.07 2.82
C SER A 33 -1.97 1.23 1.60
N GLN A 34 -1.59 -0.05 1.60
CA GLN A 34 -2.04 -1.03 0.61
C GLN A 34 -3.51 -1.44 0.80
N ALA A 35 -4.04 -1.38 2.04
CA ALA A 35 -5.45 -1.65 2.30
C ALA A 35 -6.35 -0.63 1.61
N ARG A 36 -5.99 0.66 1.69
CA ARG A 36 -6.67 1.74 0.94
C ARG A 36 -6.52 1.60 -0.57
N ALA A 37 -5.37 1.10 -1.03
CA ALA A 37 -5.19 0.79 -2.45
C ALA A 37 -6.11 -0.35 -2.91
N TRP A 38 -6.27 -1.38 -2.08
CA TRP A 38 -7.17 -2.50 -2.36
C TRP A 38 -8.64 -2.06 -2.40
N GLU A 39 -9.08 -1.22 -1.46
CA GLU A 39 -10.42 -0.60 -1.48
C GLU A 39 -10.66 0.14 -2.81
N GLU A 40 -9.72 1.00 -3.21
CA GLU A 40 -9.85 1.77 -4.45
C GLU A 40 -9.83 0.88 -5.70
N LEU A 41 -8.86 -0.03 -5.81
CA LEU A 41 -8.74 -0.93 -6.95
C LEU A 41 -10.01 -1.76 -7.13
N THR A 42 -10.52 -2.35 -6.05
CA THR A 42 -11.70 -3.21 -6.11
C THR A 42 -12.97 -2.44 -6.46
N TYR A 43 -13.10 -1.18 -6.01
CA TYR A 43 -14.16 -0.28 -6.48
C TYR A 43 -14.05 0.05 -7.98
N GLN A 44 -12.84 0.31 -8.47
CA GLN A 44 -12.60 0.52 -9.90
C GLN A 44 -12.87 -0.74 -10.73
N LEU A 45 -12.73 -1.91 -10.09
CA LEU A 45 -13.00 -3.22 -10.66
C LEU A 45 -14.41 -3.76 -10.35
N ARG A 46 -15.30 -2.94 -9.79
CA ARG A 46 -16.63 -3.38 -9.36
C ARG A 46 -17.40 -4.09 -10.47
N PRO A 47 -18.12 -5.19 -10.19
CA PRO A 47 -18.99 -5.82 -11.17
C PRO A 47 -19.99 -4.82 -11.77
N PRO A 48 -20.48 -5.05 -13.00
CA PRO A 48 -21.63 -4.30 -13.50
C PRO A 48 -22.82 -4.50 -12.56
N ALA A 49 -23.55 -3.42 -12.28
CA ALA A 49 -24.76 -3.49 -11.48
C ALA A 49 -25.87 -4.27 -12.19
N GLY A 50 -26.82 -4.80 -11.43
CA GLY A 50 -27.96 -5.54 -11.95
C GLY A 50 -28.97 -4.68 -12.72
N VAL A 51 -30.03 -5.32 -13.20
CA VAL A 51 -31.19 -4.64 -13.80
C VAL A 51 -31.87 -3.76 -12.74
N HIS A 52 -32.52 -2.67 -13.15
CA HIS A 52 -33.15 -1.68 -12.26
C HIS A 52 -32.17 -0.86 -11.39
N HIS A 53 -30.87 -0.95 -11.66
CA HIS A 53 -29.88 -0.11 -11.00
C HIS A 53 -30.13 1.38 -11.26
N VAL A 54 -30.12 2.17 -10.19
CA VAL A 54 -30.30 3.62 -10.15
C VAL A 54 -28.97 4.34 -9.98
N GLU A 55 -28.18 3.94 -8.97
CA GLU A 55 -26.96 4.67 -8.59
C GLU A 55 -25.96 3.79 -7.83
N THR A 56 -24.67 3.92 -8.18
CA THR A 56 -23.56 3.39 -7.39
C THR A 56 -23.09 4.44 -6.38
N ARG A 57 -23.12 4.12 -5.08
CA ARG A 57 -22.65 5.03 -4.03
C ARG A 57 -21.40 4.50 -3.36
N LYS A 58 -20.29 5.19 -3.60
CA LYS A 58 -19.02 4.97 -2.88
C LYS A 58 -19.07 5.66 -1.52
N THR A 59 -18.57 5.01 -0.49
CA THR A 59 -18.55 5.53 0.87
C THR A 59 -17.14 5.96 1.26
N ARG A 60 -17.06 6.83 2.26
CA ARG A 60 -15.84 7.10 3.03
C ARG A 60 -16.23 6.98 4.51
N ALA A 61 -15.25 6.72 5.37
CA ALA A 61 -15.48 6.65 6.81
C ALA A 61 -16.27 7.89 7.33
N PRO A 62 -17.34 7.69 8.13
CA PRO A 62 -17.94 6.40 8.50
C PRO A 62 -18.75 5.76 7.34
N ASP A 63 -18.36 4.56 6.93
CA ASP A 63 -18.80 3.89 5.70
C ASP A 63 -20.03 2.96 5.86
N ALA A 64 -20.40 2.69 7.12
CA ALA A 64 -21.45 1.75 7.51
C ALA A 64 -21.21 0.31 7.00
N GLY A 65 -19.95 -0.13 7.00
CA GLY A 65 -19.55 -1.52 6.82
C GLY A 65 -19.43 -2.00 5.37
N VAL A 66 -19.44 -1.08 4.39
CA VAL A 66 -19.22 -1.35 2.97
C VAL A 66 -18.45 -0.20 2.35
N GLU A 67 -17.54 -0.49 1.41
CA GLU A 67 -16.77 0.51 0.65
C GLU A 67 -17.61 1.15 -0.47
N TRP A 68 -18.60 0.42 -0.98
CA TRP A 68 -19.65 0.94 -1.85
C TRP A 68 -20.89 0.04 -1.82
N TYR A 69 -21.99 0.58 -2.36
CA TYR A 69 -23.23 -0.17 -2.53
C TYR A 69 -23.97 0.31 -3.78
N GLU A 70 -24.77 -0.58 -4.34
CA GLU A 70 -25.63 -0.35 -5.50
C GLU A 70 -27.05 -0.09 -5.02
N VAL A 71 -27.65 0.99 -5.54
CA VAL A 71 -29.04 1.37 -5.30
C VAL A 71 -29.88 0.94 -6.49
N TYR A 72 -30.94 0.21 -6.20
CA TYR A 72 -31.99 -0.21 -7.14
C TYR A 72 -33.27 0.60 -6.88
N ASP A 73 -34.29 0.43 -7.72
CA ASP A 73 -35.56 1.17 -7.63
C ASP A 73 -36.30 0.98 -6.28
N ASP A 74 -36.09 -0.14 -5.59
CA ASP A 74 -36.62 -0.45 -4.26
C ASP A 74 -35.68 -0.08 -3.08
N GLY A 75 -34.44 0.30 -3.39
CA GLY A 75 -33.41 0.76 -2.46
C GLY A 75 -32.07 0.04 -2.61
N PRO A 76 -31.17 0.18 -1.61
CA PRO A 76 -29.88 -0.51 -1.63
C PRO A 76 -30.06 -2.03 -1.55
N GLY A 77 -29.64 -2.76 -2.57
CA GLY A 77 -29.74 -4.23 -2.62
C GLY A 77 -28.40 -4.93 -2.45
N GLU A 78 -27.31 -4.32 -2.90
CA GLU A 78 -26.00 -4.96 -2.95
C GLU A 78 -24.93 -4.06 -2.34
N GLY A 79 -24.12 -4.61 -1.45
CA GLY A 79 -22.98 -3.91 -0.88
C GLY A 79 -21.70 -4.72 -0.96
N PHE A 80 -20.59 -4.01 -0.99
CA PHE A 80 -19.27 -4.58 -1.23
C PHE A 80 -18.28 -4.09 -0.18
N GLN A 81 -17.52 -5.03 0.37
CA GLN A 81 -16.49 -4.75 1.36
C GLN A 81 -15.16 -5.34 0.89
N ALA A 82 -14.17 -4.48 0.67
CA ALA A 82 -12.81 -4.93 0.41
C ALA A 82 -12.13 -5.31 1.73
N LYS A 83 -11.37 -6.41 1.75
CA LYS A 83 -10.53 -6.80 2.89
C LYS A 83 -9.15 -7.22 2.39
N PHE A 84 -8.11 -6.56 2.90
CA PHE A 84 -6.73 -6.79 2.50
C PHE A 84 -5.92 -7.35 3.67
N HIS A 85 -5.87 -8.67 3.77
CA HIS A 85 -5.14 -9.40 4.82
C HIS A 85 -4.22 -10.47 4.23
N ALA A 86 -3.33 -11.01 5.07
CA ALA A 86 -2.48 -12.15 4.71
C ALA A 86 -3.31 -13.43 4.50
N THR A 87 -4.27 -13.69 5.37
CA THR A 87 -5.05 -14.94 5.37
C THR A 87 -6.55 -14.67 5.51
N LEU A 88 -7.38 -15.71 5.30
CA LEU A 88 -8.82 -15.63 5.52
C LEU A 88 -9.11 -15.41 7.01
N GLU A 89 -8.42 -16.14 7.87
CA GLU A 89 -8.54 -16.13 9.32
C GLU A 89 -8.37 -14.71 9.88
N ASP A 90 -7.34 -14.00 9.41
CA ASP A 90 -7.09 -12.60 9.78
C ASP A 90 -8.21 -11.65 9.32
N ALA A 91 -8.86 -11.97 8.20
CA ALA A 91 -9.91 -11.14 7.62
C ALA A 91 -11.28 -11.36 8.27
N LEU A 92 -11.57 -12.57 8.77
CA LEU A 92 -12.90 -12.97 9.28
C LEU A 92 -13.41 -12.05 10.39
N GLY A 93 -12.53 -11.60 11.29
CA GLY A 93 -12.91 -10.66 12.35
C GLY A 93 -13.39 -9.32 11.79
N GLY A 94 -12.64 -8.75 10.84
CA GLY A 94 -13.02 -7.50 10.17
C GLY A 94 -14.26 -7.64 9.29
N MET A 95 -14.49 -8.80 8.67
CA MET A 95 -15.72 -9.09 7.92
C MET A 95 -16.94 -9.12 8.83
N ARG A 96 -16.82 -9.74 10.01
CA ARG A 96 -17.88 -9.79 11.01
C ARG A 96 -18.29 -8.39 11.49
N GLU A 97 -17.33 -7.51 11.74
CA GLU A 97 -17.62 -6.13 12.14
C GLU A 97 -18.28 -5.31 11.01
N SER A 98 -17.85 -5.51 9.76
CA SER A 98 -18.54 -4.95 8.58
C SER A 98 -20.00 -5.42 8.51
N LEU A 99 -20.25 -6.73 8.68
CA LEU A 99 -21.61 -7.28 8.70
C LEU A 99 -22.46 -6.67 9.84
N LYS A 100 -21.92 -6.57 11.05
CA LYS A 100 -22.63 -5.95 12.19
C LYS A 100 -23.08 -4.52 11.87
N ALA A 101 -22.21 -3.73 11.24
CA ALA A 101 -22.54 -2.38 10.79
C ALA A 101 -23.62 -2.40 9.69
N VAL A 102 -23.53 -3.29 8.71
CA VAL A 102 -24.54 -3.49 7.65
C VAL A 102 -25.91 -3.83 8.25
N CYS A 103 -25.99 -4.83 9.13
CA CYS A 103 -27.23 -5.24 9.78
C CYS A 103 -27.90 -4.08 10.56
N THR A 104 -27.11 -3.17 11.12
CA THR A 104 -27.63 -2.04 11.90
C THR A 104 -28.02 -0.85 11.03
N LYS A 105 -27.22 -0.54 10.01
CA LYS A 105 -27.31 0.74 9.27
C LYS A 105 -27.90 0.59 7.87
N ARG A 106 -28.01 -0.64 7.35
CA ARG A 106 -28.42 -0.95 5.98
C ARG A 106 -29.43 -2.11 5.93
N PRO A 107 -30.60 -1.98 6.57
CA PRO A 107 -31.57 -3.07 6.73
C PRO A 107 -32.16 -3.60 5.40
N LYS A 108 -32.05 -2.85 4.30
CA LYS A 108 -32.52 -3.24 2.97
C LYS A 108 -31.51 -4.03 2.14
N LEU A 109 -30.24 -4.10 2.57
CA LEU A 109 -29.20 -4.77 1.82
C LEU A 109 -29.42 -6.29 1.87
N THR A 110 -29.50 -6.91 0.69
CA THR A 110 -29.79 -8.35 0.52
C THR A 110 -28.60 -9.14 0.03
N LYS A 111 -27.53 -8.48 -0.45
CA LYS A 111 -26.27 -9.14 -0.84
C LYS A 111 -25.07 -8.40 -0.29
N LEU A 112 -24.18 -9.12 0.40
CA LEU A 112 -22.91 -8.61 0.90
C LEU A 112 -21.76 -9.40 0.27
N THR A 113 -20.98 -8.71 -0.57
CA THR A 113 -19.84 -9.30 -1.27
C THR A 113 -18.52 -8.87 -0.64
N PHE A 114 -17.68 -9.82 -0.23
CA PHE A 114 -16.33 -9.54 0.23
C PHE A 114 -15.30 -9.72 -0.88
N VAL A 115 -14.41 -8.74 -1.05
CA VAL A 115 -13.38 -8.77 -2.09
C VAL A 115 -12.00 -9.04 -1.48
N LEU A 116 -11.37 -10.15 -1.86
CA LEU A 116 -10.18 -10.71 -1.21
C LEU A 116 -9.01 -10.90 -2.18
N PRO A 117 -7.75 -10.66 -1.73
CA PRO A 117 -6.57 -10.75 -2.59
C PRO A 117 -6.00 -12.19 -2.68
N TYR A 118 -6.79 -13.21 -2.37
CA TYR A 118 -6.40 -14.62 -2.43
C TYR A 118 -7.60 -15.52 -2.73
N ASP A 119 -7.32 -16.69 -3.30
CA ASP A 119 -8.30 -17.76 -3.47
C ASP A 119 -8.33 -18.68 -2.25
N PHE A 120 -9.45 -19.37 -2.04
CA PHE A 120 -9.56 -20.34 -0.97
C PHE A 120 -8.98 -21.68 -1.41
N THR A 121 -8.36 -22.39 -0.47
CA THR A 121 -8.08 -23.81 -0.67
C THR A 121 -9.39 -24.59 -0.66
N ASP A 122 -9.48 -25.62 -1.51
CA ASP A 122 -10.67 -26.47 -1.66
C ASP A 122 -10.35 -27.98 -1.54
N SER A 123 -9.07 -28.31 -1.33
CA SER A 123 -8.61 -29.68 -1.06
C SER A 123 -7.88 -29.72 0.28
N GLY A 124 -8.40 -30.51 1.21
CA GLY A 124 -7.82 -30.74 2.54
C GLY A 124 -7.69 -32.23 2.85
N THR A 125 -6.98 -32.55 3.92
CA THR A 125 -7.07 -33.87 4.56
C THR A 125 -8.21 -33.84 5.58
N ALA A 126 -8.75 -35.00 5.97
CA ALA A 126 -9.87 -35.10 6.92
C ALA A 126 -9.67 -34.33 8.25
N ASN A 127 -8.43 -34.02 8.62
CA ASN A 127 -8.08 -33.30 9.85
C ASN A 127 -7.85 -31.78 9.68
N ASN A 128 -7.85 -31.25 8.46
CA ASN A 128 -7.58 -29.83 8.21
C ASN A 128 -8.69 -29.17 7.39
N LYS A 129 -9.39 -28.22 8.01
CA LYS A 129 -10.38 -27.37 7.32
C LYS A 129 -9.71 -26.59 6.19
N THR A 130 -10.36 -26.60 5.03
CA THR A 130 -9.98 -25.80 3.88
C THR A 130 -10.36 -24.33 4.06
N GLY A 131 -9.91 -23.44 3.18
CA GLY A 131 -10.36 -22.05 3.16
C GLY A 131 -11.86 -21.96 2.89
N GLN A 132 -12.39 -22.85 2.05
CA GLN A 132 -13.82 -22.95 1.76
C GLN A 132 -14.61 -23.36 3.03
N ASP A 133 -14.18 -24.40 3.75
CA ASP A 133 -14.84 -24.82 5.00
C ASP A 133 -14.87 -23.69 6.04
N ARG A 134 -13.76 -22.96 6.18
CA ARG A 134 -13.66 -21.85 7.15
C ARG A 134 -14.58 -20.68 6.79
N TRP A 135 -14.73 -20.40 5.49
CA TRP A 135 -15.67 -19.41 5.00
C TRP A 135 -17.11 -19.83 5.30
N ASP A 136 -17.48 -21.07 4.98
CA ASP A 136 -18.84 -21.58 5.18
C ASP A 136 -19.20 -21.65 6.68
N ASP A 137 -18.28 -22.08 7.53
CA ASP A 137 -18.41 -22.03 8.99
C ASP A 137 -18.62 -20.60 9.51
N ALA A 138 -17.87 -19.63 8.96
CA ALA A 138 -17.98 -18.23 9.36
C ALA A 138 -19.35 -17.67 8.96
N VAL A 139 -19.82 -17.93 7.74
CA VAL A 139 -21.15 -17.53 7.27
C VAL A 139 -22.25 -18.15 8.13
N ALA A 140 -22.16 -19.43 8.44
CA ALA A 140 -23.12 -20.10 9.32
C ALA A 140 -23.16 -19.46 10.71
N ARG A 141 -21.99 -19.19 11.30
CA ARG A 141 -21.89 -18.50 12.59
C ARG A 141 -22.47 -17.09 12.53
N TRP A 142 -22.19 -16.33 11.47
CA TRP A 142 -22.73 -14.98 11.31
C TRP A 142 -24.25 -14.93 11.23
N ARG A 143 -24.88 -15.92 10.58
CA ARG A 143 -26.34 -16.02 10.53
C ARG A 143 -26.95 -16.29 11.92
N THR A 144 -26.25 -17.02 12.77
CA THR A 144 -26.64 -17.24 14.17
C THR A 144 -26.42 -15.99 15.03
N ASP A 145 -25.26 -15.35 14.90
CA ASP A 145 -24.88 -14.16 15.66
C ASP A 145 -25.77 -12.94 15.35
N PHE A 146 -26.20 -12.81 14.09
CA PHE A 146 -26.95 -11.66 13.59
C PHE A 146 -28.23 -12.13 12.87
N PRO A 147 -29.39 -12.19 13.55
CA PRO A 147 -30.64 -12.60 12.93
C PRO A 147 -31.03 -11.80 11.68
N ALA A 148 -30.68 -10.50 11.63
CA ALA A 148 -30.89 -9.63 10.47
C ALA A 148 -30.07 -10.03 9.22
N ALA A 149 -29.04 -10.87 9.38
CA ALA A 149 -28.25 -11.41 8.28
C ALA A 149 -28.94 -12.59 7.56
N SER A 150 -30.07 -13.09 8.08
CA SER A 150 -30.83 -14.19 7.45
C SER A 150 -31.23 -13.90 6.01
N GLN A 151 -31.59 -12.66 5.69
CA GLN A 151 -31.92 -12.20 4.33
C GLN A 151 -30.70 -11.86 3.46
N ILE A 152 -29.49 -11.85 4.03
CA ILE A 152 -28.27 -11.48 3.30
C ILE A 152 -27.69 -12.72 2.61
N GLU A 153 -27.51 -12.63 1.30
CA GLU A 153 -26.66 -13.51 0.51
C GLU A 153 -25.19 -13.08 0.67
N PHE A 154 -24.34 -13.99 1.10
CA PHE A 154 -22.91 -13.75 1.24
C PHE A 154 -22.18 -14.24 -0.02
N LYS A 155 -21.34 -13.38 -0.59
CA LYS A 155 -20.51 -13.67 -1.77
C LYS A 155 -19.07 -13.30 -1.53
N THR A 156 -18.19 -13.87 -2.36
CA THR A 156 -16.79 -13.46 -2.45
C THR A 156 -16.41 -13.16 -3.90
N ILE A 157 -15.50 -12.20 -4.07
CA ILE A 157 -14.72 -12.02 -5.29
C ILE A 157 -13.27 -12.25 -4.87
N ARG A 158 -12.58 -13.19 -5.51
CA ARG A 158 -11.27 -13.67 -5.04
C ARG A 158 -10.15 -13.33 -6.03
N ALA A 159 -8.92 -13.72 -5.71
CA ALA A 159 -7.73 -13.35 -6.49
C ALA A 159 -7.85 -13.75 -7.96
N GLY A 160 -8.37 -14.94 -8.26
CA GLY A 160 -8.59 -15.39 -9.62
C GLY A 160 -9.49 -14.44 -10.42
N ASP A 161 -10.62 -14.02 -9.84
CA ASP A 161 -11.58 -13.11 -10.47
C ASP A 161 -10.97 -11.73 -10.74
N ILE A 162 -10.27 -11.18 -9.74
CA ILE A 162 -9.61 -9.88 -9.83
C ILE A 162 -8.51 -9.91 -10.90
N THR A 163 -7.72 -10.98 -10.94
CA THR A 163 -6.65 -11.16 -11.93
C THR A 163 -7.22 -11.31 -13.33
N ALA A 164 -8.26 -12.12 -13.51
CA ALA A 164 -8.94 -12.29 -14.79
C ALA A 164 -9.53 -10.98 -15.32
N ARG A 165 -10.09 -10.14 -14.44
CA ARG A 165 -10.54 -8.80 -14.81
C ARG A 165 -9.35 -7.93 -15.17
N LEU A 166 -8.33 -7.87 -14.32
CA LEU A 166 -7.15 -7.06 -14.55
C LEU A 166 -6.43 -7.40 -15.85
N THR A 167 -6.44 -8.62 -16.35
CA THR A 167 -5.76 -8.99 -17.62
C THR A 167 -6.47 -8.48 -18.88
N MET A 168 -7.73 -8.02 -18.78
CA MET A 168 -8.45 -7.45 -19.92
C MET A 168 -7.74 -6.20 -20.49
N LYS A 169 -7.83 -5.98 -21.80
CA LYS A 169 -7.12 -4.90 -22.50
C LYS A 169 -7.45 -3.51 -21.94
N GLU A 170 -8.72 -3.27 -21.63
CA GLU A 170 -9.23 -2.01 -21.03
C GLU A 170 -8.65 -1.68 -19.64
N HIS A 171 -8.07 -2.68 -18.97
CA HIS A 171 -7.46 -2.51 -17.66
C HIS A 171 -5.94 -2.35 -17.72
N ALA A 172 -5.33 -2.18 -18.90
CA ALA A 172 -3.89 -1.96 -19.05
C ALA A 172 -3.36 -0.78 -18.21
N GLY A 173 -4.03 0.37 -18.26
CA GLY A 173 -3.65 1.54 -17.45
C GLY A 173 -3.82 1.31 -15.94
N ARG A 174 -4.80 0.49 -15.51
CA ARG A 174 -4.97 0.12 -14.10
C ARG A 174 -3.86 -0.83 -13.66
N ARG A 175 -3.53 -1.84 -14.47
CA ARG A 175 -2.40 -2.72 -14.19
C ARG A 175 -1.11 -1.92 -14.01
N GLU A 176 -0.81 -1.02 -14.93
CA GLU A 176 0.36 -0.15 -14.85
C GLU A 176 0.31 0.76 -13.63
N TYR A 177 -0.81 1.43 -13.39
CA TYR A 177 -0.92 2.35 -12.26
C TYR A 177 -0.75 1.64 -10.91
N TRP A 178 -1.36 0.48 -10.72
CA TRP A 178 -1.43 -0.24 -9.44
C TRP A 178 -0.28 -1.21 -9.19
N PHE A 179 0.23 -1.84 -10.25
CA PHE A 179 1.22 -2.92 -10.21
C PHE A 179 2.38 -2.70 -11.17
N GLY A 180 2.30 -1.73 -12.09
CA GLY A 180 3.46 -1.25 -12.82
C GLY A 180 4.38 -0.60 -11.81
N GLY A 181 5.58 -1.17 -11.66
CA GLY A 181 6.52 -0.70 -10.66
C GLY A 181 6.77 0.79 -10.86
N VAL A 182 6.42 1.61 -9.87
CA VAL A 182 7.06 2.92 -9.71
C VAL A 182 8.37 2.64 -8.98
N ASP A 183 9.30 2.10 -9.76
CA ASP A 183 10.63 1.75 -9.31
C ASP A 183 11.48 3.02 -9.49
N ILE A 184 11.64 3.80 -8.41
CA ILE A 184 12.61 4.91 -8.37
C ILE A 184 14.02 4.28 -8.34
N THR A 185 14.36 3.66 -9.45
CA THR A 185 15.66 3.07 -9.69
C THR A 185 16.62 4.14 -10.16
N ASP A 186 17.91 3.89 -9.98
CA ASP A 186 18.96 4.74 -10.54
C ASP A 186 18.77 4.93 -12.07
N GLY A 187 18.35 3.88 -12.78
CA GLY A 187 18.03 3.95 -14.22
C GLY A 187 16.86 4.89 -14.54
N TRP A 188 15.76 4.82 -13.78
CA TRP A 188 14.59 5.71 -13.95
C TRP A 188 14.95 7.18 -13.68
N LEU A 189 15.68 7.44 -12.59
CA LEU A 189 16.17 8.78 -12.25
C LEU A 189 17.09 9.34 -13.34
N ARG A 190 18.05 8.54 -13.84
CA ARG A 190 18.94 8.93 -14.94
C ARG A 190 18.18 9.28 -16.21
N GLN A 191 17.18 8.48 -16.58
CA GLN A 191 16.38 8.76 -17.78
C GLN A 191 15.60 10.07 -17.65
N ARG A 192 14.93 10.30 -16.50
CA ARG A 192 14.23 11.56 -16.22
C ARG A 192 15.16 12.76 -16.22
N PHE A 193 16.37 12.60 -15.69
CA PHE A 193 17.40 13.63 -15.74
C PHE A 193 17.82 13.95 -17.18
N VAL A 194 18.13 12.94 -18.01
CA VAL A 194 18.51 13.14 -19.42
C VAL A 194 17.41 13.84 -20.22
N GLU A 195 16.16 13.46 -20.03
CA GLU A 195 15.02 14.11 -20.68
C GLU A 195 14.87 15.56 -20.25
N SER A 196 14.96 15.84 -18.94
CA SER A 196 14.89 17.21 -18.41
C SER A 196 16.06 18.06 -18.91
N ALA A 197 17.29 17.53 -18.91
CA ALA A 197 18.47 18.22 -19.42
C ALA A 197 18.34 18.56 -20.91
N LYS A 198 17.75 17.69 -21.73
CA LYS A 198 17.46 17.98 -23.14
C LYS A 198 16.43 19.10 -23.31
N VAL A 199 15.39 19.12 -22.48
CA VAL A 199 14.34 20.15 -22.52
C VAL A 199 14.90 21.53 -22.17
N VAL A 200 15.74 21.61 -21.14
CA VAL A 200 16.38 22.88 -20.79
C VAL A 200 17.47 23.23 -21.83
N GLY A 201 18.18 22.24 -22.36
CA GLY A 201 19.09 22.40 -23.49
C GLY A 201 20.09 23.54 -23.30
N GLN A 202 20.23 24.41 -24.31
CA GLN A 202 21.10 25.59 -24.25
C GLN A 202 20.56 26.73 -23.35
N ARG A 203 19.36 26.59 -22.77
CA ARG A 203 18.79 27.60 -21.87
C ARG A 203 19.32 27.48 -20.44
N TYR A 204 20.01 26.40 -20.12
CA TYR A 204 20.73 26.25 -18.86
C TYR A 204 22.16 26.73 -19.02
N THR A 205 22.55 27.71 -18.21
CA THR A 205 23.93 28.19 -18.10
C THR A 205 24.44 27.79 -16.73
N PRO A 206 25.28 26.76 -16.61
CA PRO A 206 25.80 26.28 -15.31
C PRO A 206 26.47 27.40 -14.51
N GLU A 207 27.14 28.33 -15.19
CA GLU A 207 27.84 29.47 -14.59
C GLU A 207 26.88 30.48 -13.97
N ALA A 208 25.59 30.43 -14.35
CA ALA A 208 24.53 31.26 -13.79
C ALA A 208 23.70 30.52 -12.73
N ASP A 209 24.01 29.26 -12.41
CA ASP A 209 23.34 28.52 -11.35
C ASP A 209 23.75 29.08 -9.98
N SER A 210 22.76 29.49 -9.20
CA SER A 210 22.97 30.02 -7.85
C SER A 210 22.49 28.99 -6.82
N PRO A 211 23.33 28.60 -5.84
CA PRO A 211 22.90 27.68 -4.78
C PRO A 211 21.62 28.17 -4.10
N SER A 212 20.65 27.26 -3.98
CA SER A 212 19.39 27.53 -3.30
C SER A 212 19.16 26.56 -2.14
N SER A 213 18.16 26.84 -1.31
CA SER A 213 17.73 25.90 -0.26
C SER A 213 17.28 24.53 -0.82
N ILE A 214 16.88 24.48 -2.10
CA ILE A 214 16.54 23.23 -2.78
C ILE A 214 17.79 22.37 -2.94
N ASN A 215 18.95 22.96 -3.25
CA ASN A 215 20.21 22.23 -3.40
C ASN A 215 20.59 21.54 -2.07
N ALA A 216 20.48 22.26 -0.95
CA ALA A 216 20.70 21.70 0.38
C ALA A 216 19.69 20.59 0.73
N THR A 217 18.43 20.75 0.32
CA THR A 217 17.39 19.73 0.53
C THR A 217 17.69 18.46 -0.27
N ILE A 218 18.07 18.60 -1.54
CA ILE A 218 18.44 17.47 -2.41
C ILE A 218 19.66 16.75 -1.86
N ASP A 219 20.70 17.50 -1.45
CA ASP A 219 21.90 16.93 -0.85
C ASP A 219 21.56 16.18 0.46
N ALA A 220 20.69 16.73 1.31
CA ALA A 220 20.27 16.05 2.55
C ALA A 220 19.47 14.76 2.31
N VAL A 221 18.45 14.78 1.44
CA VAL A 221 17.62 13.59 1.18
C VAL A 221 18.37 12.51 0.39
N SER A 222 19.44 12.88 -0.30
CA SER A 222 20.31 11.95 -1.03
C SER A 222 21.50 11.46 -0.20
N CYS A 223 21.62 11.88 1.06
CA CYS A 223 22.81 11.65 1.90
C CYS A 223 24.10 12.10 1.20
N GLY A 224 24.04 13.25 0.53
CA GLY A 224 25.14 13.84 -0.21
C GLY A 224 26.32 14.25 0.67
N PRO A 225 27.51 14.42 0.08
CA PRO A 225 28.74 14.71 0.82
C PRO A 225 28.68 16.01 1.64
N THR A 226 27.98 17.04 1.14
CA THR A 226 27.91 18.35 1.81
C THR A 226 27.14 18.22 3.11
N PHE A 227 25.96 17.61 3.06
CA PHE A 227 25.11 17.31 4.21
C PHE A 227 25.83 16.42 5.21
N LEU A 228 26.48 15.34 4.77
CA LEU A 228 27.21 14.46 5.68
C LEU A 228 28.34 15.19 6.41
N THR A 229 29.06 16.07 5.71
CA THR A 229 30.13 16.88 6.30
C THR A 229 29.57 17.88 7.32
N GLU A 230 28.49 18.58 6.98
CA GLU A 230 27.83 19.53 7.87
C GLU A 230 27.24 18.84 9.11
N LEU A 231 26.60 17.68 8.93
CA LEU A 231 26.07 16.86 10.01
C LEU A 231 27.19 16.39 10.94
N GLN A 232 28.32 15.93 10.39
CA GLN A 232 29.46 15.49 11.19
C GLN A 232 30.10 16.65 11.96
N SER A 233 30.17 17.84 11.36
CA SER A 233 30.61 19.06 12.03
C SER A 233 29.67 19.45 13.18
N LEU A 234 28.35 19.39 12.96
CA LEU A 234 27.33 19.63 13.98
C LEU A 234 27.47 18.65 15.16
N ILE A 235 27.58 17.35 14.86
CA ILE A 235 27.78 16.30 15.88
C ILE A 235 29.05 16.58 16.68
N THR A 236 30.15 16.93 16.01
CA THR A 236 31.44 17.22 16.67
C THR A 236 31.34 18.42 17.60
N ARG A 237 30.70 19.51 17.15
CA ARG A 237 30.49 20.70 17.98
C ARG A 237 29.61 20.40 19.19
N ALA A 238 28.48 19.72 18.99
CA ALA A 238 27.58 19.33 20.06
C ALA A 238 28.28 18.43 21.09
N THR A 239 29.01 17.42 20.63
CA THR A 239 29.76 16.49 21.50
C THR A 239 30.85 17.20 22.28
N THR A 240 31.57 18.14 21.65
CA THR A 240 32.62 18.93 22.31
C THR A 240 32.04 19.83 23.39
N ALA A 241 30.92 20.53 23.11
CA ALA A 241 30.23 21.36 24.09
C ALA A 241 29.74 20.53 25.29
N CYS A 242 29.14 19.36 25.06
CA CYS A 242 28.71 18.46 26.15
C CYS A 242 29.87 17.96 27.03
N ARG A 243 31.05 17.70 26.44
CA ARG A 243 32.26 17.29 27.19
C ARG A 243 32.84 18.42 28.04
N GLN A 244 32.73 19.66 27.57
CA GLN A 244 33.17 20.82 28.32
C GLN A 244 32.22 21.14 29.49
N ASP A 245 30.92 20.90 29.30
CA ASP A 245 29.90 21.13 30.34
C ASP A 245 29.94 20.09 31.48
N SER A 246 30.38 18.86 31.19
CA SER A 246 30.58 17.81 32.20
C SER A 246 31.76 18.08 33.16
N GLY A 247 32.65 19.02 32.84
CA GLY A 247 33.74 19.48 33.72
C GLY A 247 33.31 20.42 34.85
N ILE A 248 32.10 21.01 34.78
CA ILE A 248 31.62 21.99 35.78
C ILE A 248 30.84 21.32 36.93
N ARG A 249 30.33 20.09 36.76
CA ARG A 249 29.49 19.42 37.78
C ARG A 249 30.20 18.38 38.66
N GLY A 250 31.53 18.33 38.69
CA GLY A 250 32.25 17.28 39.44
C GLY A 250 33.64 17.65 39.93
N ALA A 251 33.77 18.60 40.86
CA ALA A 251 34.94 18.68 41.75
C ALA A 251 34.58 19.48 43.01
N GLY A 252 34.62 18.81 44.17
CA GLY A 252 34.08 19.30 45.43
C GLY A 252 34.98 20.25 46.22
N GLN A 253 34.40 20.80 47.29
CA GLN A 253 35.13 21.20 48.49
C GLN A 253 34.61 20.36 49.67
N ALA A 254 35.33 19.27 49.98
CA ALA A 254 35.34 18.71 51.31
C ALA A 254 36.61 19.25 51.99
N SER A 255 36.49 20.32 52.77
CA SER A 255 37.54 20.81 53.64
C SER A 255 37.53 19.98 54.93
N ALA A 256 38.51 19.10 55.10
CA ALA A 256 38.81 18.48 56.38
C ALA A 256 39.78 19.38 57.16
N THR A 257 39.37 19.81 58.34
CA THR A 257 40.21 20.51 59.33
C THR A 257 40.89 19.47 60.24
N PRO A 258 42.19 19.62 60.59
CA PRO A 258 42.85 18.70 61.51
C PRO A 258 42.87 19.25 62.95
N LEU A 259 42.27 18.51 63.87
CA LEU A 259 42.85 17.96 65.11
C LEU A 259 41.78 17.19 65.88
#